data_AF-A0A9D4I5W3-F1
#
_entry.id   AF-A0A9D4I5W3-F1
#
_cell.length_a   1.000
_cell.length_b   1.000
_cell.length_c   1.000
_cell.angle_alpha   90.00
_cell.angle_beta   90.00
_cell.angle_gamma   90.00
#
_symmetry.space_group_name_H-M   'P 1'
#
loop_
_entity.id
_entity.type
_entity.pdbx_description
1 polymer ?
#
loop_
_entity_poly.entity_id
_entity_poly.type
_entity_poly.pdbx_seq_one_letter_code
_entity_poly.pdbx_strand_id
1 'polypeptide(L)' 'MKNEAVICEMKNEAVICEMKNEAVICEMKNETVISEMKNEAVICEMKNETVICEMKNEGVI' A
#
# COMPACT_ATOMS: atom_id res chain seq x y z
N MET A 1 -0.03 -11.48 6.11
CA MET A 1 -1.35 -12.15 6.12
C MET A 1 -1.78 -12.29 4.68
N LYS A 2 -2.27 -13.45 4.25
CA LYS A 2 -2.87 -13.61 2.92
C LYS A 2 -4.38 -13.47 3.10
N ASN A 3 -4.89 -12.24 2.98
CA ASN A 3 -6.32 -11.96 3.00
C ASN A 3 -6.81 -11.77 1.58
N GLU A 4 -8.08 -12.07 1.33
CA GLU A 4 -8.74 -11.76 0.06
C GLU A 4 -8.83 -10.24 -0.15
N ALA A 5 -9.19 -9.50 0.89
CA ALA A 5 -9.26 -8.04 0.84
C ALA A 5 -8.69 -7.38 2.11
N VAL A 6 -8.00 -6.25 1.94
CA VAL A 6 -7.51 -5.42 3.05
C VAL A 6 -7.83 -3.95 2.80
N ILE A 7 -8.34 -3.29 3.84
CA ILE A 7 -8.51 -1.84 3.89
C ILE A 7 -7.63 -1.30 5.01
N CYS A 8 -6.79 -0.31 4.72
CA CYS A 8 -5.86 0.30 5.67
C CYS A 8 -5.85 1.82 5.58
N GLU A 9 -5.84 2.49 6.72
CA GLU A 9 -5.52 3.92 6.85
C GLU A 9 -4.30 4.06 7.76
N MET A 10 -3.27 4.78 7.31
CA MET A 10 -2.03 4.99 8.06
C MET A 10 -1.65 6.47 8.10
N LYS A 11 -1.42 6.98 9.32
CA LYS A 11 -0.99 8.36 9.58
C LYS A 11 0.12 8.41 10.63
N ASN A 12 1.35 8.61 10.19
CA ASN A 12 2.59 8.65 10.98
C ASN A 12 3.63 9.54 10.28
N GLU A 13 4.75 9.89 10.93
CA GLU A 13 5.86 10.55 10.22
C GLU A 13 6.52 9.62 9.20
N ALA A 14 6.80 8.37 9.61
CA ALA A 14 7.40 7.36 8.74
C ALA A 14 6.65 6.03 8.83
N VAL A 15 6.46 5.37 7.68
CA VAL A 15 5.83 4.04 7.60
C VAL A 15 6.66 3.10 6.73
N ILE A 16 6.82 1.87 7.21
CA ILE A 16 7.33 0.73 6.42
C ILE A 16 6.25 -0.36 6.42
N CYS A 17 5.77 -0.77 5.24
CA CYS A 17 4.74 -1.80 5.13
C CYS A 17 5.00 -2.82 4.01
N GLU A 18 4.62 -4.08 4.26
CA GLU A 18 4.58 -5.14 3.25
C GLU A 18 3.17 -5.74 3.21
N MET A 19 2.55 -5.77 2.03
CA MET A 19 1.18 -6.26 1.84
C MET A 19 1.12 -7.32 0.73
N LYS A 20 0.47 -8.45 1.03
CA LYS A 20 0.26 -9.56 0.09
C LYS A 20 -1.15 -10.13 0.18
N ASN A 21 -2.06 -9.64 -0.66
CA ASN A 21 -3.49 -9.92 -0.66
C ASN A 21 -4.03 -9.95 -2.10
N GLU A 22 -5.23 -10.45 -2.33
CA GLU A 22 -5.83 -10.37 -3.68
C GLU A 22 -6.22 -8.92 -4.00
N ALA A 23 -6.93 -8.25 -3.10
CA ALA A 23 -7.31 -6.84 -3.22
C ALA A 23 -6.82 -5.99 -2.04
N VAL A 24 -6.32 -4.79 -2.32
CA VAL A 24 -5.94 -3.80 -1.28
C VAL A 24 -6.50 -2.43 -1.60
N ILE A 25 -7.10 -1.79 -0.60
CA ILE A 25 -7.41 -0.36 -0.59
C ILE A 25 -6.62 0.28 0.55
N CYS A 26 -5.77 1.27 0.26
CA CYS A 26 -5.01 1.96 1.29
C CYS A 26 -5.05 3.50 1.15
N GLU A 27 -5.13 4.18 2.29
CA GLU A 27 -4.89 5.62 2.41
C GLU A 27 -3.71 5.86 3.36
N MET A 28 -2.69 6.59 2.88
CA MET A 28 -1.47 6.87 3.63
C MET A 28 -1.21 8.37 3.67
N LYS A 29 -1.06 8.92 4.88
CA LYS A 29 -0.70 10.33 5.14
C LYS A 29 0.54 10.39 6.03
N ASN A 30 1.73 10.39 5.44
CA ASN A 30 3.00 10.33 6.15
C ASN A 30 4.06 11.23 5.51
N GLU A 31 5.13 11.61 6.21
CA GLU A 31 6.23 12.33 5.55
C GLU A 31 7.03 11.37 4.66
N THR A 32 7.36 10.18 5.19
CA THR A 32 8.11 9.15 4.48
C THR A 32 7.36 7.82 4.45
N VAL A 33 7.25 7.19 3.27
CA VAL A 33 6.73 5.83 3.13
C VAL A 33 7.70 4.95 2.37
N ILE A 34 7.93 3.75 2.90
CA ILE A 34 8.56 2.63 2.21
C ILE A 34 7.56 1.47 2.17
N SER A 35 7.15 1.03 0.98
CA SER A 35 6.12 0.00 0.85
C SER A 35 6.46 -1.05 -0.21
N GLU A 36 6.18 -2.32 0.10
CA GLU A 36 6.20 -3.43 -0.86
C GLU A 36 4.80 -4.07 -0.94
N MET A 37 4.22 -4.10 -2.13
CA MET A 37 2.86 -4.56 -2.37
C MET A 37 2.85 -5.65 -3.45
N LYS A 38 2.33 -6.83 -3.13
CA LYS A 38 2.12 -7.96 -4.06
C LYS A 38 0.64 -8.35 -4.06
N ASN A 39 -0.15 -7.78 -4.96
CA ASN A 39 -1.60 -8.00 -4.98
C ASN A 39 -2.14 -8.17 -6.41
N GLU A 40 -3.37 -8.65 -6.58
CA GLU A 40 -4.03 -8.75 -7.89
C GLU A 40 -4.81 -7.48 -8.26
N ALA A 41 -5.21 -6.68 -7.27
CA ALA A 41 -5.79 -5.36 -7.45
C ALA A 41 -5.36 -4.44 -6.30
N VAL A 42 -4.98 -3.19 -6.62
CA VAL A 42 -4.62 -2.17 -5.62
C VAL A 42 -5.25 -0.82 -5.95
N ILE A 43 -5.87 -0.21 -4.95
CA ILE A 43 -6.25 1.21 -4.95
C ILE A 43 -5.50 1.87 -3.79
N CYS A 44 -4.66 2.86 -4.09
CA CYS A 44 -3.90 3.60 -3.08
C CYS A 44 -4.08 5.11 -3.22
N GLU A 45 -4.33 5.79 -2.10
CA GLU A 45 -4.19 7.23 -1.99
C GLU A 45 -3.03 7.56 -1.03
N MET A 46 -2.02 8.25 -1.54
CA MET A 46 -0.80 8.57 -0.79
C MET A 46 -0.59 10.08 -0.76
N LYS A 47 -0.58 10.65 0.43
CA LYS A 47 -0.17 12.04 0.69
C LYS A 47 1.12 12.03 1.49
N ASN A 48 2.25 11.97 0.78
CA ASN A 48 3.57 11.94 1.41
C ASN A 48 4.59 12.84 0.71
N GLU A 49 5.61 13.27 1.43
CA GLU A 49 6.73 14.04 0.88
C GLU A 49 7.73 13.14 0.15
N THR A 50 8.04 11.98 0.74
CA THR A 50 8.94 10.97 0.17
C THR A 50 8.26 9.61 0.12
N VAL A 51 8.27 8.97 -1.06
CA VAL A 51 7.70 7.63 -1.27
C VAL A 51 8.69 6.74 -2.00
N ILE A 52 8.95 5.56 -1.43
CA ILE A 52 9.62 4.45 -2.08
C ILE A 52 8.64 3.29 -2.09
N CYS A 53 8.15 2.90 -3.26
CA CYS A 53 7.15 1.84 -3.38
C CYS A 53 7.55 0.83 -4.46
N GLU A 54 7.49 -0.45 -4.12
CA GLU A 54 7.51 -1.54 -5.10
C GLU A 54 6.14 -2.20 -5.16
N MET A 55 5.49 -2.14 -6.32
CA MET A 55 4.18 -2.76 -6.54
C MET A 55 4.31 -3.82 -7.63
N LYS A 56 3.96 -5.05 -7.30
CA LYS A 56 3.70 -6.13 -8.26
C LYS A 56 2.20 -6.38 -8.29
N ASN A 57 1.59 -6.00 -9.41
CA ASN A 57 0.16 -6.20 -9.66
C ASN A 57 -0.04 -7.11 -10.88
N GLU A 58 -0.79 -8.20 -10.71
CA GLU A 58 -1.12 -9.14 -11.80
C GLU A 58 -2.41 -8.75 -12.57
N GLY A 59 -3.21 -7.83 -12.03
CA GLY A 59 -4.38 -7.24 -12.68
C GLY A 59 -4.32 -5.72 -12.68
N VAL A 60 -3.84 -5.13 -13.78
CA VAL A 60 -3.90 -3.67 -13.98
C VAL A 60 -5.30 -3.30 -14.45
N ILE A 61 -6.08 -2.60 -13.61
CA ILE A 61 -7.19 -1.74 -14.04
C ILE A 61 -6.78 -0.31 -13.71
#